data_AF-A0A968I3L4-F1
#
_entry.id   AF-A0A968I3L4-F1
#
_cell.length_a   1.000
_cell.length_b   1.000
_cell.length_c   1.000
_cell.angle_alpha   90.00
_cell.angle_beta   90.00
_cell.angle_gamma   90.00
#
_symmetry.space_group_name_H-M   'P 1'
#
loop_
_entity.id
_entity.type
_entity.pdbx_description
1 polymer ?
#
loop_
_entity_poly.entity_id
_entity_poly.type
_entity_poly.pdbx_seq_one_letter_code
_entity_poly.pdbx_strand_id
1 'polypeptide(L)' 'MNLIERLWKFVKKQCLYSTYYADFVLFKVAISDCLDQCHTTHKPQLDSLLTLRFQSFRNTQSMP' A
#
# COMPACT_ATOMS: atom_id res chain seq x y z
N MET A 1 11.21 2.34 -4.83
CA MET A 1 10.07 1.56 -4.31
C MET A 1 8.80 2.10 -4.91
N ASN A 2 7.98 1.23 -5.50
CA ASN A 2 6.74 1.64 -6.15
C ASN A 2 5.60 1.82 -5.14
N LEU A 3 4.65 2.71 -5.46
CA LEU A 3 3.47 2.98 -4.63
C LEU A 3 2.66 1.70 -4.37
N ILE A 4 2.54 0.85 -5.39
CA ILE A 4 1.78 -0.39 -5.31
C ILE A 4 2.40 -1.42 -4.34
N GLU A 5 3.73 -1.45 -4.22
CA GLU A 5 4.42 -2.32 -3.26
C GLU A 5 4.22 -1.85 -1.82
N ARG A 6 4.20 -0.52 -1.62
CA ARG A 6 3.92 0.09 -0.30
C ARG A 6 2.50 -0.25 0.15
N LEU A 7 1.52 -0.14 -0.76
CA LEU A 7 0.14 -0.56 -0.51
C LEU A 7 0.04 -2.06 -0.20
N TRP A 8 0.70 -2.92 -0.99
CA TRP A 8 0.67 -4.37 -0.77
C TRP A 8 1.28 -4.76 0.58
N LYS A 9 2.36 -4.09 1.03
CA LYS A 9 2.91 -4.30 2.37
C LYS A 9 1.92 -3.93 3.47
N PHE A 10 1.16 -2.85 3.31
CA PHE A 10 0.13 -2.45 4.25
C PHE A 10 -1.02 -3.46 4.32
N VAL A 11 -1.56 -3.87 3.16
CA VAL A 11 -2.63 -4.89 3.07
C VAL A 11 -2.16 -6.21 3.70
N LYS A 12 -0.91 -6.63 3.45
CA LYS A 12 -0.33 -7.79 4.12
C LYS A 12 -0.31 -7.67 5.62
N LYS A 13 0.11 -6.51 6.14
CA LYS A 13 0.21 -6.29 7.57
C LYS A 13 -1.15 -6.28 8.25
N GLN A 14 -2.18 -5.74 7.60
CA GLN A 14 -3.52 -5.65 8.18
C GLN A 14 -4.29 -6.96 8.10
N CYS A 15 -4.35 -7.57 6.92
CA CYS A 15 -5.26 -8.68 6.67
C CYS A 15 -4.56 -10.04 6.52
N LEU A 16 -3.25 -10.09 6.31
CA LEU A 16 -2.53 -11.37 6.13
C LEU A 16 -1.55 -11.69 7.26
N TYR A 17 -1.35 -10.76 8.19
CA TYR A 17 -0.42 -10.97 9.29
C TYR A 17 -1.09 -11.81 10.37
N SER A 18 -0.58 -13.03 10.57
CA SER A 18 -1.07 -13.99 11.58
C SER A 18 -2.47 -14.56 11.32
N THR A 19 -2.99 -14.46 10.08
CA THR A 19 -4.29 -15.02 9.70
C THR A 19 -4.12 -16.11 8.65
N TYR A 20 -4.59 -17.31 8.96
CA TYR A 20 -4.63 -18.42 8.02
C TYR A 20 -6.01 -18.47 7.36
N TYR A 21 -6.03 -18.42 6.02
CA TYR A 21 -7.25 -18.56 5.23
C TYR A 21 -7.28 -19.95 4.62
N ALA A 22 -8.24 -20.77 5.05
CA ALA A 22 -8.44 -22.13 4.53
C ALA A 22 -8.92 -22.13 3.07
N ASP A 23 -9.64 -21.07 2.66
CA ASP A 23 -10.23 -20.95 1.33
C ASP A 23 -9.74 -19.70 0.60
N PHE A 24 -9.53 -19.85 -0.70
CA PHE A 24 -9.20 -18.73 -1.60
C PHE A 24 -10.27 -17.64 -1.60
N VAL A 25 -11.54 -18.02 -1.38
CA VAL A 25 -12.65 -17.07 -1.26
C VAL A 25 -12.46 -16.19 -0.03
N LEU A 26 -12.14 -16.78 1.13
CA LEU A 26 -11.90 -16.04 2.36
C LEU A 26 -10.69 -15.11 2.23
N PHE A 27 -9.64 -15.56 1.56
CA PHE A 27 -8.47 -14.73 1.23
C PHE A 27 -8.85 -13.51 0.39
N LYS A 28 -9.65 -13.69 -0.67
CA LYS A 28 -10.11 -12.57 -1.51
C LYS A 28 -11.02 -11.61 -0.75
N VAL A 29 -11.96 -12.13 0.03
CA VAL A 29 -12.90 -11.31 0.83
C VAL A 29 -12.12 -10.48 1.84
N ALA A 30 -11.18 -11.08 2.56
CA ALA A 30 -10.35 -10.35 3.51
C ALA A 30 -9.54 -9.20 2.87
N ILE A 31 -9.03 -9.38 1.65
CA ILE A 31 -8.34 -8.31 0.92
C ILE A 31 -9.33 -7.21 0.51
N SER A 32 -10.51 -7.57 0.01
CA SER A 32 -11.55 -6.61 -0.38
C SER A 32 -12.03 -5.80 0.82
N ASP A 33 -12.33 -6.47 1.94
CA ASP A 33 -12.72 -5.83 3.19
C ASP A 33 -11.61 -4.91 3.71
N CYS A 34 -10.34 -5.33 3.61
CA CYS A 34 -9.19 -4.48 3.94
C CYS A 34 -9.20 -3.19 3.12
N LEU A 35 -9.42 -3.29 1.81
CA LEU A 35 -9.42 -2.15 0.89
C LEU A 35 -10.62 -1.22 1.13
N ASP A 36 -11.79 -1.77 1.41
CA ASP A 36 -12.99 -1.00 1.73
C ASP A 36 -12.83 -0.25 3.07
N GLN A 37 -12.21 -0.88 4.07
CA GLN A 37 -11.89 -0.26 5.35
C GLN A 37 -10.70 0.71 5.30
N CYS A 38 -9.82 0.59 4.30
CA CYS A 38 -8.73 1.56 4.09
C CYS A 38 -9.26 2.97 3.84
N HIS A 39 -10.44 3.10 3.23
CA HIS A 39 -11.00 4.39 2.82
C HIS A 39 -11.71 5.16 3.95
N THR A 40 -12.02 4.50 5.07
CA THR A 40 -12.78 5.06 6.19
C THR A 40 -11.88 5.47 7.35
N THR A 41 -11.21 4.52 8.00
CA THR A 41 -10.51 4.76 9.28
C THR A 41 -9.03 5.13 9.11
N HIS A 42 -8.39 4.70 8.03
CA HIS A 42 -6.95 4.86 7.80
C HIS A 42 -6.58 5.94 6.77
N LYS A 43 -7.55 6.75 6.31
CA LYS A 43 -7.36 7.83 5.32
C LYS A 43 -6.08 8.67 5.52
N PRO A 44 -5.78 9.23 6.71
CA PRO A 44 -4.58 10.06 6.88
C PRO A 44 -3.27 9.27 6.83
N GLN A 45 -3.28 8.00 7.26
CA GLN A 45 -2.12 7.12 7.15
C GLN A 45 -1.92 6.67 5.71
N LEU A 46 -3.01 6.37 5.00
CA LEU A 46 -2.99 5.96 3.60
C LEU A 46 -2.53 7.11 2.69
N ASP A 47 -2.96 8.35 2.96
CA ASP A 47 -2.50 9.54 2.26
C ASP A 47 -0.99 9.73 2.41
N SER A 48 -0.45 9.58 3.63
CA SER A 48 1.00 9.62 3.88
C SER A 48 1.77 8.46 3.21
N LEU A 49 1.15 7.27 3.17
CA LEU A 49 1.73 6.05 2.61
C LEU A 49 1.66 6.01 1.08
N LEU A 50 0.68 6.70 0.47
CA LEU A 50 0.55 6.91 -0.96
C LEU A 50 1.12 8.25 -1.42
N THR A 51 1.63 9.09 -0.51
CA THR A 51 2.27 10.34 -0.90
C THR A 51 3.46 10.02 -1.81
N LEU A 52 3.40 10.54 -3.03
CA LEU A 52 4.45 10.48 -4.02
C LEU A 52 5.64 11.30 -3.52
N ARG A 53 6.57 10.66 -2.78
CA ARG A 53 7.90 11.25 -2.51
C ARG A 53 8.82 11.03 -3.71
N PHE A 54 8.38 11.47 -4.88
CA PHE A 54 9.23 11.47 -6.06
C PHE A 54 10.27 12.56 -5.88
N GLN A 55 11.53 12.16 -5.86
CA GLN A 55 12.64 13.09 -5.88
C GLN A 55 12.71 13.67 -7.29
N SER A 56 12.39 14.95 -7.45
CA SER A 56 12.62 15.64 -8.71
C SER A 56 14.12 15.89 -8.84
N PHE A 57 14.79 15.14 -9.71
CA PHE A 57 16.13 15.51 -10.13
C PHE A 57 16.00 16.77 -11.00
N ARG A 58 16.49 17.92 -10.50
CA ARG A 58 16.76 19.04 -11.41
C ARG A 58 17.78 18.53 -12.41
N ASN A 59 17.49 18.76 -13.69
CA ASN A 59 18.32 18.42 -14.83
C ASN A 59 19.78 18.83 -14.50
N THR A 60 20.58 17.86 -14.04
CA THR A 60 22.00 18.08 -13.82
C THR A 60 22.58 18.12 -15.20
N GLN A 61 22.74 19.34 -15.75
CA GLN A 61 23.69 19.56 -16.82
C GLN A 61 24.96 18.82 -16.39
N SER A 62 25.32 17.78 -17.15
CA SER A 62 26.61 17.13 -17.00
C SER A 62 27.63 18.26 -17.08
N MET A 63 28.27 18.60 -15.96
CA MET A 63 29.44 19.46 -16.00
C MET A 63 30.48 18.76 -16.88
N PRO A 64 31.22 19.54 -17.69
CA PRO A 64 31.97 19.07 -18.85
C PRO A 64 33.07 18.05 -18.54
#